data_AF-A0A1C6QU10-F1
#
_entry.id   AF-A0A1C6QU10-F1
#
_cell.length_a   1.000
_cell.length_b   1.000
_cell.length_c   1.000
_cell.angle_alpha   90.00
_cell.angle_beta   90.00
_cell.angle_gamma   90.00
#
_symmetry.space_group_name_H-M   'P 1'
#
loop_
_entity.id
_entity.type
_entity.pdbx_description
1 polymer ?
#
loop_
_entity_poly.entity_id
_entity_poly.type
_entity_poly.pdbx_seq_one_letter_code
_entity_poly.pdbx_strand_id
1 'polypeptide(L)'
;MKLVTWNTQWCCGLDGVVSVKRIIEGARAMADFDVLCLQEIACGFGGMPGRPGDQPAEVKSLLPGFQIFFGSAVDEFDANGKHQQFGNLIASRLPVARVQHHPLPWPPDPKATSMPRMCTTVTLSCPDLGALRVMTTHLEYYSASQRLAQARALRELHVEACALAAAPPVPDTIGTPFQAKLHAAQAILCGDFNMPATDAGYDEIQRPFRDPAPPAGGAPDKRLQDAWPLAHPGRPHDPTFRLFDRTYGPVPMACDFVFVSDSLAPHVRRIEVDLQTQASDHQPVFIELTA
;
A
#
# COMPACT_ATOMS: atom_id res chain seq x y z
N MET A 1 -11.61 7.86 9.39
CA MET A 1 -10.27 7.29 9.15
C MET A 1 -9.50 8.16 8.17
N LYS A 2 -8.29 8.55 8.54
CA LYS A 2 -7.34 9.31 7.73
C LYS A 2 -6.13 8.45 7.41
N LEU A 3 -5.80 8.30 6.13
CA LEU A 3 -4.66 7.51 5.68
C LEU A 3 -3.77 8.34 4.76
N VAL A 4 -2.46 8.22 4.93
CA VAL A 4 -1.45 8.74 3.99
C VAL A 4 -0.68 7.56 3.42
N THR A 5 -0.46 7.55 2.11
CA THR A 5 0.47 6.63 1.44
C THR A 5 1.58 7.41 0.74
N TRP A 6 2.82 6.92 0.79
CA TRP A 6 3.95 7.62 0.20
C TRP A 6 5.10 6.67 -0.15
N ASN A 7 5.53 6.66 -1.43
CA ASN A 7 6.84 6.15 -1.78
C ASN A 7 7.91 7.16 -1.33
N THR A 8 8.82 6.70 -0.47
CA THR A 8 9.76 7.59 0.23
C THR A 8 11.15 7.63 -0.37
N GLN A 9 11.44 6.84 -1.42
CA GLN A 9 12.79 6.70 -1.97
C GLN A 9 13.82 6.43 -0.86
N TRP A 10 13.59 5.39 -0.03
CA TRP A 10 14.37 5.14 1.19
C TRP A 10 14.60 6.40 2.03
N CYS A 11 13.54 7.19 2.19
CA CYS A 11 13.52 8.48 2.89
C CYS A 11 14.59 9.48 2.41
N CYS A 12 15.09 9.34 1.18
CA CYS A 12 16.07 10.22 0.55
C CYS A 12 15.34 11.33 -0.20
N GLY A 13 15.51 12.56 0.27
CA GLY A 13 14.95 13.72 -0.42
C GLY A 13 15.69 14.02 -1.73
N LEU A 14 15.11 14.93 -2.52
CA LEU A 14 15.76 15.43 -3.75
C LEU A 14 17.04 16.21 -3.48
N ASP A 15 17.29 16.57 -2.21
CA ASP A 15 18.55 17.13 -1.72
C ASP A 15 19.64 16.07 -1.43
N GLY A 16 19.34 14.78 -1.66
CA GLY A 16 20.26 13.67 -1.43
C GLY A 16 20.43 13.30 0.05
N VAL A 17 19.65 13.90 0.95
CA VAL A 17 19.72 13.63 2.40
C VAL A 17 18.70 12.57 2.78
N VAL A 18 19.12 11.53 3.49
CA VAL A 18 18.19 10.56 4.08
C VAL A 18 17.68 11.09 5.42
N SER A 19 16.36 11.20 5.57
CA SER A 19 15.71 11.67 6.81
C SER A 19 14.31 11.08 6.97
N VAL A 20 14.20 10.04 7.79
CA VAL A 20 12.90 9.46 8.18
C VAL A 20 12.03 10.51 8.89
N LYS A 21 12.66 11.36 9.72
CA LYS A 21 11.99 12.46 10.42
C LYS A 21 11.25 13.38 9.45
N ARG A 22 11.88 13.76 8.34
CA ARG A 22 11.28 14.63 7.33
C ARG A 22 10.06 13.99 6.67
N ILE A 23 10.10 12.68 6.39
CA ILE A 23 8.94 11.94 5.85
C ILE A 23 7.78 11.96 6.84
N ILE A 24 8.04 11.67 8.12
CA ILE A 24 7.00 11.69 9.16
C ILE A 24 6.41 13.09 9.34
N GLU A 25 7.24 14.13 9.37
CA GLU A 25 6.78 15.52 9.45
C GLU A 25 5.94 15.92 8.24
N GLY A 26 6.36 15.54 7.02
CA GLY A 26 5.59 15.78 5.80
C GLY A 26 4.23 15.09 5.80
N ALA A 27 4.17 13.81 6.17
CA ALA A 27 2.90 13.10 6.28
C ALA A 27 1.97 13.73 7.34
N ARG A 28 2.53 14.19 8.47
CA ARG A 28 1.76 14.90 9.52
C ARG A 28 1.27 16.27 9.08
N ALA A 29 2.00 16.95 8.20
CA ALA A 29 1.60 18.24 7.65
C ALA A 29 0.36 18.11 6.74
N MET A 30 0.19 16.96 6.06
CA MET A 30 -1.03 16.67 5.30
C MET A 30 -2.23 16.41 6.21
N ALA A 31 -2.04 15.60 7.25
CA ALA A 31 -3.10 15.23 8.17
C ALA A 31 -2.56 14.68 9.50
N ASP A 32 -3.34 14.83 10.57
CA ASP A 32 -3.26 13.93 11.72
C ASP A 32 -3.82 12.55 11.34
N PHE A 33 -2.98 11.75 10.69
CA PHE A 33 -3.37 10.46 10.11
C PHE A 33 -3.57 9.38 11.18
N ASP A 34 -4.47 8.44 10.88
CA ASP A 34 -4.67 7.22 11.67
C ASP A 34 -3.76 6.08 11.18
N VAL A 35 -3.48 6.07 9.88
CA VAL A 35 -2.69 5.05 9.21
C VAL A 35 -1.70 5.70 8.24
N LEU A 36 -0.46 5.22 8.24
CA LEU A 36 0.58 5.64 7.29
C LEU A 36 1.12 4.41 6.57
N CYS A 37 1.10 4.44 5.25
CA CYS A 37 1.63 3.39 4.38
C CYS A 37 2.86 3.93 3.63
N LEU A 38 4.03 3.35 3.86
CA LEU A 38 5.27 3.78 3.21
C LEU A 38 5.78 2.69 2.28
N GLN A 39 6.30 3.09 1.12
CA GLN A 39 7.05 2.24 0.21
C GLN A 39 8.53 2.64 0.22
N GLU A 40 9.37 1.70 -0.21
CA GLU A 40 10.83 1.84 -0.28
C GLU A 40 11.53 2.05 1.07
N ILE A 41 11.02 1.42 2.12
CA ILE A 41 11.65 1.46 3.44
C ILE A 41 12.81 0.45 3.48
N ALA A 42 13.98 0.94 3.87
CA ALA A 42 15.24 0.21 3.85
C ALA A 42 15.80 -0.04 5.27
N CYS A 43 16.45 -1.19 5.45
CA CYS A 43 17.30 -1.51 6.59
C CYS A 43 18.54 -2.26 6.10
N GLY A 44 19.72 -1.90 6.59
CA GLY A 44 20.97 -2.58 6.26
C GLY A 44 21.65 -2.12 4.95
N PHE A 45 21.00 -1.31 4.13
CA PHE A 45 21.48 -0.81 2.84
C PHE A 45 22.45 0.39 2.91
N GLY A 46 23.48 0.30 3.75
CA GLY A 46 24.45 1.41 3.95
C GLY A 46 25.29 1.80 2.72
N GLY A 47 25.22 1.04 1.62
CA GLY A 47 25.85 1.35 0.34
C GLY A 47 24.99 2.22 -0.59
N MET A 48 23.70 2.40 -0.30
CA MET A 48 22.81 3.26 -1.09
C MET A 48 23.12 4.76 -0.87
N PRO A 49 22.77 5.64 -1.82
CA PRO A 49 22.91 7.09 -1.65
C PRO A 49 22.31 7.59 -0.34
N GLY A 50 23.04 8.48 0.35
CA GLY A 50 22.64 8.99 1.67
C GLY A 50 22.78 7.99 2.83
N ARG A 51 23.16 6.73 2.56
CA ARG A 51 23.48 5.67 3.55
C ARG A 51 22.33 5.43 4.56
N PRO A 52 21.16 4.93 4.11
CA PRO A 52 20.02 4.71 4.99
C PRO A 52 20.35 3.78 6.16
N GLY A 53 19.80 4.14 7.33
CA GLY A 53 19.93 3.42 8.59
C GLY A 53 18.92 2.28 8.75
N ASP A 54 18.37 2.15 9.97
CA ASP A 54 17.27 1.24 10.27
C ASP A 54 15.96 2.03 10.26
N GLN A 55 15.41 2.21 9.06
CA GLN A 55 14.24 3.06 8.88
C GLN A 55 12.99 2.55 9.59
N PRO A 56 12.69 1.23 9.64
CA PRO A 56 11.61 0.72 10.48
C PRO A 56 11.74 1.12 11.96
N ALA A 57 12.94 1.02 12.54
CA ALA A 57 13.19 1.44 13.92
C ALA A 57 13.06 2.96 14.10
N GLU A 58 13.58 3.75 13.17
CA GLU A 58 13.44 5.22 13.18
C GLU A 58 11.97 5.65 13.10
N VAL A 59 11.18 5.07 12.18
CA VAL A 59 9.73 5.33 12.07
C VAL A 59 9.03 5.01 13.39
N LYS A 60 9.34 3.87 14.01
CA LYS A 60 8.77 3.48 15.31
C LYS A 60 9.09 4.50 16.40
N SER A 61 10.30 5.04 16.42
CA SER A 61 10.71 6.05 17.40
C SER A 61 9.98 7.39 17.22
N LEU A 62 9.63 7.74 15.98
CA LEU A 62 9.00 9.02 15.61
C LEU A 62 7.48 9.01 15.67
N LEU A 63 6.86 7.83 15.82
CA LEU A 63 5.41 7.65 15.88
C LEU A 63 4.97 7.00 17.21
N PRO A 64 5.14 7.69 18.36
CA PRO A 64 4.61 7.18 19.61
C PRO A 64 3.09 6.98 19.52
N GLY A 65 2.60 5.86 20.07
CA GLY A 65 1.19 5.48 19.99
C GLY A 65 0.79 4.74 18.71
N PHE A 66 1.71 4.56 17.74
CA PHE A 66 1.49 3.74 16.56
C PHE A 66 2.16 2.37 16.73
N GLN A 67 1.51 1.34 16.19
CA GLN A 67 2.12 0.05 15.92
C GLN A 67 2.72 0.05 14.50
N ILE A 68 3.90 -0.53 14.34
CA ILE A 68 4.65 -0.53 13.08
C ILE A 68 4.74 -1.96 12.54
N PHE A 69 4.41 -2.14 11.25
CA PHE A 69 4.42 -3.41 10.56
C PHE A 69 5.24 -3.28 9.28
N PHE A 70 6.46 -3.82 9.30
CA PHE A 70 7.37 -3.79 8.16
C PHE A 70 7.34 -5.14 7.43
N GLY A 71 6.98 -5.09 6.14
CA GLY A 71 7.03 -6.23 5.23
C GLY A 71 8.17 -6.06 4.23
N SER A 72 9.24 -6.81 4.43
CA SER A 72 10.39 -6.90 3.53
C SER A 72 10.02 -7.71 2.28
N ALA A 73 10.13 -7.11 1.11
CA ALA A 73 10.05 -7.83 -0.17
C ALA A 73 11.42 -8.43 -0.52
N VAL A 74 12.47 -7.64 -0.30
CA VAL A 74 13.86 -8.10 -0.26
C VAL A 74 14.21 -8.35 1.20
N ASP A 75 14.64 -9.57 1.50
CA ASP A 75 15.06 -10.01 2.83
C ASP A 75 16.22 -11.00 2.65
N GLU A 76 17.44 -10.47 2.62
CA GLU A 76 18.62 -11.19 2.16
C GLU A 76 19.88 -10.83 2.93
N PHE A 77 20.97 -11.56 2.66
CA PHE A 77 22.27 -11.31 3.26
C PHE A 77 23.26 -10.97 2.16
N ASP A 78 24.04 -9.90 2.36
CA ASP A 78 25.10 -9.55 1.42
C ASP A 78 26.30 -10.51 1.52
N ALA A 79 27.31 -10.29 0.65
CA ALA A 79 28.51 -11.12 0.60
C ALA A 79 29.32 -11.14 1.92
N ASN A 80 29.10 -10.17 2.82
CA ASN A 80 29.73 -10.10 4.14
C ASN A 80 28.82 -10.66 5.26
N GLY A 81 27.66 -11.23 4.90
CA GLY A 81 26.69 -11.74 5.85
C GLY A 81 25.87 -10.66 6.56
N LYS A 82 25.87 -9.42 6.05
CA LYS A 82 25.02 -8.36 6.61
C LYS A 82 23.60 -8.54 6.10
N HIS A 83 22.65 -8.55 7.02
CA HIS A 83 21.22 -8.60 6.71
C HIS A 83 20.75 -7.29 6.06
N GLN A 84 19.99 -7.41 4.97
CA GLN A 84 19.45 -6.31 4.19
C GLN A 84 17.97 -6.55 3.96
N GLN A 85 17.16 -5.52 4.23
CA GLN A 85 15.72 -5.58 4.07
C GLN A 85 15.18 -4.34 3.37
N PHE A 86 14.31 -4.54 2.39
CA PHE A 86 13.67 -3.46 1.63
C PHE A 86 12.22 -3.80 1.35
N GLY A 87 11.30 -2.87 1.57
CA GLY A 87 9.89 -3.15 1.32
C GLY A 87 8.94 -2.07 1.79
N ASN A 88 7.78 -2.52 2.27
CA ASN A 88 6.66 -1.66 2.63
C ASN A 88 6.46 -1.62 4.14
N LEU A 89 5.94 -0.51 4.65
CA LEU A 89 5.65 -0.32 6.07
C LEU A 89 4.22 0.20 6.25
N ILE A 90 3.47 -0.38 7.18
CA ILE A 90 2.21 0.19 7.69
C ILE A 90 2.43 0.61 9.14
N ALA A 91 2.15 1.87 9.46
CA ALA A 91 2.00 2.36 10.82
C ALA A 91 0.52 2.62 11.12
N SER A 92 0.01 2.16 12.25
CA SER A 92 -1.39 2.39 12.64
C SER A 92 -1.53 2.71 14.12
N ARG A 93 -2.32 3.73 14.46
CA ARG A 93 -2.79 3.99 15.84
C ARG A 93 -4.14 3.35 16.15
N LEU A 94 -4.80 2.74 15.15
CA LEU A 94 -6.06 2.02 15.34
C LEU A 94 -5.80 0.60 15.87
N PRO A 95 -6.77 -0.02 16.56
CA PRO A 95 -6.67 -1.42 16.97
C PRO A 95 -6.41 -2.36 15.78
N VAL A 96 -5.39 -3.19 15.92
CA VAL A 96 -4.95 -4.15 14.89
C VAL A 96 -5.38 -5.56 15.29
N ALA A 97 -6.10 -6.23 14.40
CA ALA A 97 -6.56 -7.60 14.61
C ALA A 97 -5.64 -8.64 13.95
N ARG A 98 -5.01 -8.31 12.81
CA ARG A 98 -4.18 -9.24 12.04
C ARG A 98 -3.19 -8.51 11.14
N VAL A 99 -2.03 -9.12 10.93
CA VAL A 99 -0.99 -8.70 9.98
C VAL A 99 -0.65 -9.86 9.06
N GLN A 100 -0.45 -9.59 7.78
CA GLN A 100 -0.01 -10.56 6.79
C GLN A 100 0.93 -9.89 5.78
N HIS A 101 1.96 -10.63 5.36
CA HIS A 101 2.91 -10.22 4.34
C HIS A 101 2.83 -11.23 3.21
N HIS A 102 2.45 -10.77 2.02
CA HIS A 102 2.21 -11.60 0.85
C HIS A 102 3.28 -11.31 -0.19
N PRO A 103 4.21 -12.25 -0.46
CA PRO A 103 5.05 -12.18 -1.65
C PRO A 103 4.16 -12.11 -2.89
N LEU A 104 4.46 -11.21 -3.81
CA LEU A 104 3.74 -11.11 -5.08
C LEU A 104 4.49 -11.91 -6.15
N PRO A 105 3.80 -12.36 -7.21
CA PRO A 105 4.43 -13.10 -8.30
C PRO A 105 5.61 -12.34 -8.91
N TRP A 106 6.71 -13.07 -9.16
CA TRP A 106 7.92 -12.57 -9.80
C TRP A 106 8.32 -13.49 -10.96
N PRO A 107 7.52 -13.55 -12.04
CA PRO A 107 7.85 -14.37 -13.19
C PRO A 107 9.13 -13.86 -13.88
N PRO A 108 9.97 -14.75 -14.44
CA PRO A 108 11.23 -14.34 -15.06
C PRO A 108 10.99 -13.43 -16.27
N ASP A 109 11.71 -12.31 -16.32
CA ASP A 109 11.79 -11.45 -17.50
C ASP A 109 13.27 -11.15 -17.80
N PRO A 110 13.88 -11.85 -18.78
CA PRO A 110 15.32 -11.72 -19.04
C PRO A 110 15.72 -10.36 -19.63
N LYS A 111 14.76 -9.46 -19.90
CA LYS A 111 15.01 -8.13 -20.48
C LYS A 111 14.91 -7.00 -19.47
N ALA A 112 14.57 -7.29 -18.21
CA ALA A 112 14.37 -6.30 -17.17
C ALA A 112 15.24 -6.59 -15.95
N THR A 113 15.84 -5.55 -15.38
CA THR A 113 16.25 -5.61 -13.97
C THR A 113 14.98 -5.64 -13.12
N SER A 114 14.98 -6.40 -12.04
CA SER A 114 13.81 -6.52 -11.17
C SER A 114 14.23 -6.97 -9.77
N MET A 115 13.31 -6.82 -8.82
CA MET A 115 13.46 -7.29 -7.45
C MET A 115 12.13 -7.91 -6.99
N PRO A 116 12.13 -8.80 -5.98
CA PRO A 116 10.89 -9.33 -5.43
C PRO A 116 10.00 -8.20 -4.91
N ARG A 117 8.68 -8.34 -5.12
CA ARG A 117 7.65 -7.41 -4.65
C ARG A 117 6.74 -8.10 -3.66
N MET A 118 6.07 -7.32 -2.82
CA MET A 118 5.19 -7.84 -1.78
C MET A 118 4.02 -6.89 -1.48
N CYS A 119 2.95 -7.43 -0.90
CA CYS A 119 1.86 -6.67 -0.31
C CYS A 119 1.77 -6.94 1.20
N THR A 120 1.73 -5.88 2.01
CA THR A 120 1.45 -5.98 3.45
C THR A 120 -0.02 -5.66 3.68
N THR A 121 -0.73 -6.54 4.39
CA THR A 121 -2.13 -6.36 4.78
C THR A 121 -2.25 -6.29 6.30
N VAL A 122 -2.87 -5.24 6.81
CA VAL A 122 -3.21 -5.07 8.23
C VAL A 122 -4.73 -4.96 8.37
N THR A 123 -5.34 -5.87 9.13
CA THR A 123 -6.77 -5.81 9.46
C THR A 123 -6.96 -4.94 10.70
N LEU A 124 -7.73 -3.87 10.55
CA LEU A 124 -7.99 -2.86 11.57
C LEU A 124 -9.45 -2.91 12.01
N SER A 125 -9.70 -2.52 13.26
CA SER A 125 -11.03 -2.17 13.74
C SER A 125 -11.14 -0.64 13.80
N CYS A 126 -11.86 -0.05 12.86
CA CYS A 126 -12.14 1.38 12.83
C CYS A 126 -13.46 1.66 13.57
N PRO A 127 -13.51 2.63 14.52
CA PRO A 127 -14.72 2.94 15.28
C PRO A 127 -15.96 3.19 14.39
N ASP A 128 -15.80 3.99 13.33
CA ASP A 128 -16.94 4.45 12.52
C ASP A 128 -17.16 3.63 11.23
N LEU A 129 -16.15 2.90 10.75
CA LEU A 129 -16.20 2.12 9.50
C LEU A 129 -16.26 0.61 9.72
N GLY A 130 -16.15 0.18 10.99
CA GLY A 130 -16.04 -1.23 11.35
C GLY A 130 -14.71 -1.85 10.96
N ALA A 131 -14.72 -3.16 10.72
CA ALA A 131 -13.52 -3.91 10.35
C ALA A 131 -13.16 -3.69 8.88
N LEU A 132 -11.90 -3.33 8.61
CA LEU A 132 -11.35 -3.16 7.26
C LEU A 132 -9.90 -3.62 7.16
N ARG A 133 -9.46 -3.95 5.96
CA ARG A 133 -8.06 -4.23 5.64
C ARG A 133 -7.40 -3.00 5.02
N VAL A 134 -6.22 -2.65 5.51
CA VAL A 134 -5.31 -1.74 4.80
C VAL A 134 -4.23 -2.59 4.14
N MET A 135 -4.13 -2.49 2.82
CA MET A 135 -3.18 -3.19 1.98
C MET A 135 -2.22 -2.15 1.38
N THR A 136 -0.92 -2.28 1.63
CA THR A 136 0.10 -1.47 0.97
C THR A 136 0.96 -2.33 0.06
N THR A 137 1.35 -1.80 -1.09
CA THR A 137 2.18 -2.49 -2.07
C THR A 137 3.14 -1.53 -2.75
N HIS A 138 4.17 -2.09 -3.39
CA HIS A 138 5.03 -1.41 -4.35
C HIS A 138 5.22 -2.37 -5.53
N LEU A 139 4.61 -2.08 -6.67
CA LEU A 139 4.64 -2.96 -7.85
C LEU A 139 5.92 -2.80 -8.67
N GLU A 140 6.14 -3.74 -9.57
CA GLU A 140 7.32 -3.76 -10.42
C GLU A 140 7.38 -2.61 -11.44
N TYR A 141 8.54 -1.98 -11.54
CA TYR A 141 8.77 -0.83 -12.41
C TYR A 141 9.09 -1.22 -13.86
N TYR A 142 10.10 -2.07 -14.07
CA TYR A 142 10.68 -2.28 -15.41
C TYR A 142 9.90 -3.29 -16.27
N SER A 143 9.33 -4.33 -15.66
CA SER A 143 8.62 -5.39 -16.39
C SER A 143 7.11 -5.25 -16.28
N ALA A 144 6.47 -4.88 -17.39
CA ALA A 144 5.01 -4.83 -17.48
C ALA A 144 4.36 -6.20 -17.24
N SER A 145 5.02 -7.30 -17.64
CA SER A 145 4.49 -8.65 -17.45
C SER A 145 4.49 -9.07 -15.98
N GLN A 146 5.57 -8.76 -15.24
CA GLN A 146 5.63 -8.95 -13.80
C GLN A 146 4.60 -8.07 -13.09
N ARG A 147 4.53 -6.78 -13.43
CA ARG A 147 3.57 -5.85 -12.83
C ARG A 147 2.12 -6.30 -13.01
N LEU A 148 1.75 -6.77 -14.21
CA LEU A 148 0.40 -7.31 -14.44
C LEU A 148 0.11 -8.57 -13.60
N ALA A 149 1.09 -9.48 -13.48
CA ALA A 149 0.94 -10.66 -12.62
C ALA A 149 0.75 -10.28 -11.14
N GLN A 150 1.43 -9.22 -10.69
CA GLN A 150 1.29 -8.69 -9.33
C GLN A 150 -0.07 -8.00 -9.13
N ALA A 151 -0.55 -7.23 -10.10
CA ALA A 151 -1.89 -6.64 -10.08
C ALA A 151 -3.00 -7.70 -9.97
N ARG A 152 -2.88 -8.82 -10.72
CA ARG A 152 -3.77 -9.99 -10.59
C ARG A 152 -3.76 -10.55 -9.17
N ALA A 153 -2.57 -10.78 -8.62
CA ALA A 153 -2.42 -11.33 -7.27
C ALA A 153 -3.04 -10.41 -6.20
N LEU A 154 -2.89 -9.09 -6.31
CA LEU A 154 -3.54 -8.14 -5.40
C LEU A 154 -5.07 -8.25 -5.43
N ARG A 155 -5.65 -8.37 -6.63
CA ARG A 155 -7.08 -8.62 -6.79
C ARG A 155 -7.48 -9.96 -6.19
N GLU A 156 -6.73 -11.02 -6.44
CA GLU A 156 -6.99 -12.36 -5.90
C GLU A 156 -6.96 -12.37 -4.35
N LEU A 157 -6.01 -11.66 -3.72
CA LEU A 157 -6.00 -11.47 -2.27
C LEU A 157 -7.28 -10.80 -1.75
N HIS A 158 -7.81 -9.83 -2.49
CA HIS A 158 -9.08 -9.19 -2.12
C HIS A 158 -10.27 -10.13 -2.30
N VAL A 159 -10.31 -10.91 -3.39
CA VAL A 159 -11.34 -11.93 -3.65
C VAL A 159 -11.36 -12.99 -2.53
N GLU A 160 -10.19 -13.55 -2.19
CA GLU A 160 -10.05 -14.56 -1.15
C GLU A 160 -10.52 -14.04 0.21
N ALA A 161 -10.10 -12.82 0.58
CA ALA A 161 -10.51 -12.23 1.85
C ALA A 161 -12.02 -11.92 1.92
N CYS A 162 -12.64 -11.52 0.80
CA CYS A 162 -14.09 -11.38 0.70
C CYS A 162 -14.80 -12.73 0.89
N ALA A 163 -14.31 -13.80 0.27
CA ALA A 163 -14.87 -15.14 0.42
C ALA A 163 -14.72 -15.64 1.88
N LEU A 164 -13.56 -15.41 2.49
CA LEU A 164 -13.29 -15.79 3.88
C LEU A 164 -14.14 -15.01 4.89
N ALA A 165 -14.46 -13.74 4.61
CA ALA A 165 -15.38 -12.95 5.42
C ALA A 165 -16.83 -13.43 5.30
N ALA A 166 -17.24 -13.91 4.12
CA ALA A 166 -18.58 -14.45 3.90
C ALA A 166 -18.76 -15.85 4.49
N ALA A 167 -17.70 -16.66 4.50
CA ALA A 167 -17.69 -18.04 5.01
C ALA A 167 -16.45 -18.28 5.90
N PRO A 168 -16.45 -17.75 7.14
CA PRO A 168 -15.31 -17.89 8.04
C PRO A 168 -15.09 -19.35 8.48
N PRO A 169 -13.86 -19.74 8.84
CA PRO A 169 -13.58 -21.07 9.40
C PRO A 169 -14.37 -21.30 10.69
N VAL A 170 -14.73 -22.56 10.96
CA VAL A 170 -15.34 -22.95 12.23
C VAL A 170 -14.35 -22.70 13.36
N PRO A 171 -14.71 -21.91 14.38
CA PRO A 171 -13.83 -21.72 15.52
C PRO A 171 -13.78 -22.99 16.36
N ASP A 172 -12.56 -23.38 16.74
CA ASP A 172 -12.34 -24.60 17.53
C ASP A 172 -11.92 -24.26 18.97
N THR A 173 -10.74 -23.65 19.15
CA THR A 173 -10.15 -23.47 20.49
C THR A 173 -9.69 -22.02 20.75
N ILE A 174 -10.23 -21.40 21.80
CA ILE A 174 -9.86 -20.04 22.26
C ILE A 174 -8.40 -20.01 22.73
N GLY A 175 -7.67 -18.93 22.41
CA GLY A 175 -6.27 -18.73 22.82
C GLY A 175 -5.25 -19.47 21.94
N THR A 176 -5.70 -20.08 20.84
CA THR A 176 -4.85 -20.84 19.91
C THR A 176 -4.90 -20.25 18.51
N PRO A 177 -4.00 -20.66 17.59
CA PRO A 177 -4.10 -20.28 16.18
C PRO A 177 -5.43 -20.65 15.48
N PHE A 178 -6.24 -21.55 16.05
CA PHE A 178 -7.55 -21.99 15.56
C PHE A 178 -8.74 -21.19 16.10
N GLN A 179 -8.50 -20.19 16.97
CA GLN A 179 -9.56 -19.33 17.48
C GLN A 179 -10.22 -18.51 16.35
N ALA A 180 -11.45 -18.06 16.59
CA ALA A 180 -12.14 -17.14 15.68
C ALA A 180 -11.29 -15.89 15.39
N LYS A 181 -11.24 -15.47 14.12
CA LYS A 181 -10.49 -14.29 13.67
C LYS A 181 -11.45 -13.27 13.09
N LEU A 182 -11.09 -12.00 13.20
CA LEU A 182 -11.79 -10.92 12.51
C LEU A 182 -11.47 -11.01 11.01
N HIS A 183 -12.47 -11.30 10.20
CA HIS A 183 -12.37 -11.31 8.73
C HIS A 183 -13.11 -10.10 8.17
N ALA A 184 -12.43 -9.29 7.36
CA ALA A 184 -12.99 -8.06 6.80
C ALA A 184 -13.03 -8.12 5.27
N ALA A 185 -14.23 -8.01 4.70
CA ALA A 185 -14.41 -7.85 3.26
C ALA A 185 -13.93 -6.47 2.79
N GLN A 186 -14.17 -5.43 3.60
CA GLN A 186 -13.77 -4.05 3.32
C GLN A 186 -12.26 -3.92 3.20
N ALA A 187 -11.79 -3.19 2.20
CA ALA A 187 -10.36 -3.00 1.98
C ALA A 187 -10.04 -1.63 1.38
N ILE A 188 -8.90 -1.09 1.80
CA ILE A 188 -8.17 -0.01 1.15
C ILE A 188 -6.88 -0.63 0.63
N LEU A 189 -6.60 -0.49 -0.66
CA LEU A 189 -5.36 -0.92 -1.30
C LEU A 189 -4.64 0.33 -1.82
N CYS A 190 -3.44 0.60 -1.34
CA CYS A 190 -2.69 1.79 -1.70
C CYS A 190 -1.20 1.52 -1.89
N GLY A 191 -0.50 2.53 -2.42
CA GLY A 191 0.95 2.51 -2.59
C GLY A 191 1.36 2.90 -4.00
N ASP A 192 2.60 2.58 -4.35
CA ASP A 192 3.18 2.84 -5.66
C ASP A 192 2.93 1.65 -6.59
N PHE A 193 2.15 1.88 -7.64
CA PHE A 193 1.82 0.87 -8.62
C PHE A 193 2.74 0.88 -9.83
N ASN A 194 3.66 1.83 -9.93
CA ASN A 194 4.61 1.96 -11.04
C ASN A 194 3.95 1.91 -12.44
N MET A 195 2.72 2.41 -12.52
CA MET A 195 1.95 2.43 -13.75
C MET A 195 0.99 3.63 -13.80
N PRO A 196 0.70 4.17 -15.01
CA PRO A 196 -0.38 5.14 -15.17
C PRO A 196 -1.76 4.49 -15.03
N ALA A 197 -2.79 5.32 -14.84
CA ALA A 197 -4.20 4.89 -14.83
C ALA A 197 -4.70 4.32 -16.18
N THR A 198 -3.88 4.36 -17.23
CA THR A 198 -4.17 3.76 -18.55
C THR A 198 -3.53 2.39 -18.75
N ASP A 199 -2.79 1.87 -17.76
CA ASP A 199 -2.13 0.56 -17.83
C ASP A 199 -3.14 -0.57 -17.57
N ALA A 200 -2.97 -1.71 -18.23
CA ALA A 200 -3.83 -2.88 -18.06
C ALA A 200 -3.84 -3.41 -16.61
N GLY A 201 -2.77 -3.20 -15.84
CA GLY A 201 -2.73 -3.54 -14.42
C GLY A 201 -3.72 -2.72 -13.59
N TYR A 202 -3.96 -1.46 -13.95
CA TYR A 202 -4.90 -0.56 -13.26
C TYR A 202 -6.34 -1.06 -13.46
N ASP A 203 -6.68 -1.47 -14.68
CA ASP A 203 -7.97 -2.09 -14.99
C ASP A 203 -8.12 -3.46 -14.32
N GLU A 204 -7.05 -4.25 -14.26
CA GLU A 204 -7.08 -5.58 -13.63
C GLU A 204 -7.39 -5.50 -12.14
N ILE A 205 -6.83 -4.53 -11.41
CA ILE A 205 -7.12 -4.33 -9.97
C ILE A 205 -8.61 -4.06 -9.74
N GLN A 206 -9.23 -3.29 -10.63
CA GLN A 206 -10.63 -2.86 -10.50
C GLN A 206 -11.63 -3.82 -11.15
N ARG A 207 -11.13 -4.87 -11.79
CA ARG A 207 -11.96 -5.81 -12.53
C ARG A 207 -13.00 -6.44 -11.59
N PRO A 208 -14.30 -6.35 -11.89
CA PRO A 208 -15.33 -6.92 -11.05
C PRO A 208 -15.18 -8.43 -10.83
N PHE A 209 -15.70 -8.92 -9.72
CA PHE A 209 -15.81 -10.35 -9.40
C PHE A 209 -17.12 -10.62 -8.66
N ARG A 210 -17.53 -11.89 -8.66
CA ARG A 210 -18.69 -12.36 -7.91
C ARG A 210 -18.23 -13.29 -6.81
N ASP A 211 -19.00 -13.34 -5.73
CA ASP A 211 -18.82 -14.41 -4.76
C ASP A 211 -19.05 -15.76 -5.47
N PRO A 212 -18.20 -16.77 -5.20
CA PRO A 212 -18.35 -18.09 -5.82
C PRO A 212 -19.63 -18.82 -5.37
N ALA A 213 -20.21 -18.43 -4.24
CA ALA A 213 -21.49 -18.94 -3.73
C ALA A 213 -22.40 -17.77 -3.30
N PRO A 214 -23.03 -17.05 -4.25
CA PRO A 214 -23.90 -15.93 -3.91
C PRO A 214 -25.21 -16.43 -3.25
N PRO A 215 -25.87 -15.62 -2.41
CA PRO A 215 -27.19 -15.93 -1.89
C PRO A 215 -28.21 -16.18 -3.01
N ALA A 216 -29.30 -16.89 -2.69
CA ALA A 216 -30.43 -17.02 -3.61
C ALA A 216 -30.98 -15.61 -3.96
N GLY A 217 -30.99 -15.27 -5.25
CA GLY A 217 -31.27 -13.91 -5.75
C GLY A 217 -30.06 -13.18 -6.34
N GLY A 218 -28.86 -13.77 -6.22
CA GLY A 218 -27.61 -13.19 -6.70
C GLY A 218 -27.03 -12.18 -5.71
N ALA A 219 -25.75 -11.82 -5.92
CA ALA A 219 -25.10 -10.70 -5.24
C ALA A 219 -24.61 -9.72 -6.32
N PRO A 220 -24.57 -8.41 -6.04
CA PRO A 220 -23.92 -7.47 -6.93
C PRO A 220 -22.45 -7.85 -7.11
N ASP A 221 -21.90 -7.53 -8.28
CA ASP A 221 -20.46 -7.67 -8.49
C ASP A 221 -19.73 -6.80 -7.46
N LYS A 222 -18.64 -7.35 -6.92
CA LYS A 222 -17.71 -6.66 -6.03
C LYS A 222 -16.49 -6.21 -6.81
N ARG A 223 -15.89 -5.10 -6.42
CA ARG A 223 -14.60 -4.62 -6.93
C ARG A 223 -13.90 -3.71 -5.94
N LEU A 224 -12.63 -3.48 -6.23
CA LEU A 224 -11.92 -2.29 -5.77
C LEU A 224 -12.15 -1.17 -6.79
N GLN A 225 -12.34 0.06 -6.31
CA GLN A 225 -12.54 1.26 -7.12
C GLN A 225 -11.45 2.25 -6.78
N ASP A 226 -10.85 2.91 -7.77
CA ASP A 226 -9.98 4.05 -7.49
C ASP A 226 -10.77 5.14 -6.77
N ALA A 227 -10.23 5.64 -5.66
CA ALA A 227 -10.84 6.70 -4.86
C ALA A 227 -10.75 8.08 -5.51
N TRP A 228 -9.79 8.31 -6.42
CA TRP A 228 -9.62 9.62 -7.05
C TRP A 228 -10.84 10.06 -7.87
N PRO A 229 -11.36 9.26 -8.82
CA PRO A 229 -12.54 9.66 -9.60
C PRO A 229 -13.82 9.75 -8.75
N LEU A 230 -13.87 9.09 -7.59
CA LEU A 230 -15.01 9.18 -6.67
C LEU A 230 -15.10 10.58 -6.04
N ALA A 231 -13.96 11.15 -5.65
CA ALA A 231 -13.90 12.47 -5.04
C ALA A 231 -13.76 13.61 -6.07
N HIS A 232 -13.19 13.33 -7.25
CA HIS A 232 -12.94 14.31 -8.31
C HIS A 232 -13.51 13.88 -9.67
N PRO A 233 -14.85 13.79 -9.83
CA PRO A 233 -15.45 13.30 -11.08
C PRO A 233 -15.01 14.12 -12.30
N GLY A 234 -14.50 13.43 -13.32
CA GLY A 234 -14.07 14.03 -14.59
C GLY A 234 -12.74 14.80 -14.53
N ARG A 235 -12.05 14.83 -13.38
CA ARG A 235 -10.73 15.45 -13.25
C ARG A 235 -9.62 14.39 -13.34
N PRO A 236 -8.59 14.58 -14.18
CA PRO A 236 -7.42 13.71 -14.19
C PRO A 236 -6.73 13.63 -12.82
N HIS A 237 -5.99 12.55 -12.58
CA HIS A 237 -5.14 12.43 -11.39
C HIS A 237 -4.10 13.54 -11.33
N ASP A 238 -3.88 14.05 -10.13
CA ASP A 238 -2.70 14.84 -9.86
C ASP A 238 -1.45 13.95 -9.93
N PRO A 239 -0.33 14.46 -10.48
CA PRO A 239 0.87 13.65 -10.67
C PRO A 239 1.55 13.38 -9.33
N THR A 240 1.92 12.13 -9.11
CA THR A 240 2.63 11.68 -7.90
C THR A 240 4.09 11.37 -8.16
N PHE A 241 4.49 11.22 -9.43
CA PHE A 241 5.87 10.90 -9.80
C PHE A 241 6.37 11.78 -10.95
N ARG A 242 7.69 12.01 -10.97
CA ARG A 242 8.38 12.88 -11.93
C ARG A 242 7.84 14.30 -11.94
N LEU A 243 7.40 14.81 -10.79
CA LEU A 243 6.97 16.20 -10.67
C LEU A 243 8.18 17.15 -10.64
N PHE A 244 9.17 16.83 -9.81
CA PHE A 244 10.39 17.61 -9.64
C PHE A 244 11.63 16.89 -10.21
N ASP A 245 11.81 15.60 -9.91
CA ASP A 245 12.88 14.79 -10.49
C ASP A 245 12.49 14.30 -11.91
N ARG A 246 13.30 14.64 -12.91
CA ARG A 246 13.07 14.27 -14.32
C ARG A 246 14.01 13.17 -14.81
N THR A 247 14.84 12.61 -13.92
CA THR A 247 15.78 11.51 -14.24
C THR A 247 15.07 10.32 -14.88
N TYR A 248 13.85 10.03 -14.43
CA TYR A 248 13.03 8.89 -14.87
C TYR A 248 12.07 9.21 -16.02
N GLY A 249 12.17 10.41 -16.58
CA GLY A 249 11.40 10.82 -17.76
C GLY A 249 10.83 12.25 -17.65
N PRO A 250 10.47 12.84 -18.80
CA PRO A 250 10.16 14.26 -18.85
C PRO A 250 8.74 14.61 -18.39
N VAL A 251 7.80 13.65 -18.35
CA VAL A 251 6.37 13.93 -18.13
C VAL A 251 5.93 13.50 -16.73
N PRO A 252 5.34 14.38 -15.89
CA PRO A 252 4.76 13.98 -14.61
C PRO A 252 3.65 12.94 -14.83
N MET A 253 3.50 12.00 -13.90
CA MET A 253 2.39 11.06 -13.95
C MET A 253 1.91 10.67 -12.57
N ALA A 254 0.68 10.19 -12.49
CA ALA A 254 0.20 9.48 -11.31
C ALA A 254 0.56 8.00 -11.45
N CYS A 255 1.18 7.45 -10.40
CA CYS A 255 1.39 6.01 -10.23
C CYS A 255 1.15 5.55 -8.80
N ASP A 256 0.94 6.49 -7.86
CA ASP A 256 0.53 6.19 -6.50
C ASP A 256 -0.99 6.31 -6.41
N PHE A 257 -1.66 5.19 -6.12
CA PHE A 257 -3.12 5.13 -6.13
C PHE A 257 -3.66 4.70 -4.77
N VAL A 258 -4.94 5.00 -4.54
CA VAL A 258 -5.72 4.46 -3.42
C VAL A 258 -7.00 3.86 -3.98
N PHE A 259 -7.10 2.54 -3.94
CA PHE A 259 -8.30 1.80 -4.29
C PHE A 259 -9.09 1.44 -3.03
N VAL A 260 -10.42 1.55 -3.08
CA VAL A 260 -11.33 1.20 -1.99
C VAL A 260 -12.34 0.16 -2.45
N SER A 261 -12.71 -0.79 -1.60
CA SER A 261 -13.80 -1.73 -1.89
C SER A 261 -15.12 -1.00 -2.11
N ASP A 262 -16.05 -1.57 -2.88
CA ASP A 262 -17.35 -0.94 -3.15
C ASP A 262 -18.10 -0.47 -1.90
N SER A 263 -18.02 -1.22 -0.80
CA SER A 263 -18.64 -0.85 0.48
C SER A 263 -18.03 0.41 1.10
N LEU A 264 -16.78 0.73 0.79
CA LEU A 264 -16.04 1.90 1.27
C LEU A 264 -16.14 3.09 0.30
N ALA A 265 -16.51 2.87 -0.96
CA ALA A 265 -16.63 3.95 -1.95
C ALA A 265 -17.55 5.10 -1.52
N PRO A 266 -18.74 4.87 -0.92
CA PRO A 266 -19.60 5.95 -0.43
C PRO A 266 -19.02 6.74 0.76
N HIS A 267 -18.01 6.17 1.42
CA HIS A 267 -17.37 6.76 2.60
C HIS A 267 -16.17 7.64 2.25
N VAL A 268 -15.71 7.66 0.98
CA VAL A 268 -14.62 8.53 0.52
C VAL A 268 -15.10 9.99 0.56
N ARG A 269 -14.45 10.81 1.40
CA ARG A 269 -14.77 12.25 1.53
C ARG A 269 -13.76 13.15 0.85
N ARG A 270 -12.49 12.76 0.91
CA ARG A 270 -11.39 13.59 0.41
C ARG A 270 -10.26 12.68 -0.04
N ILE A 271 -9.63 13.05 -1.14
CA ILE A 271 -8.37 12.50 -1.60
C ILE A 271 -7.53 13.62 -2.20
N GLU A 272 -6.26 13.71 -1.80
CA GLU A 272 -5.39 14.81 -2.17
C GLU A 272 -3.94 14.34 -2.33
N VAL A 273 -3.20 15.07 -3.17
CA VAL A 273 -1.77 14.88 -3.38
C VAL A 273 -1.05 16.14 -2.91
N ASP A 274 0.01 16.01 -2.13
CA ASP A 274 0.90 17.15 -1.85
C ASP A 274 1.78 17.42 -3.07
N LEU A 275 1.44 18.45 -3.84
CA LEU A 275 2.18 18.83 -5.05
C LEU A 275 3.39 19.74 -4.78
N GLN A 276 3.73 20.00 -3.51
CA GLN A 276 4.78 20.95 -3.13
C GLN A 276 6.02 20.28 -2.54
N THR A 277 5.85 19.13 -1.89
CA THR A 277 6.96 18.48 -1.20
C THR A 277 8.04 17.96 -2.16
N GLN A 278 9.29 18.04 -1.70
CA GLN A 278 10.49 17.48 -2.35
C GLN A 278 11.25 16.54 -1.40
N ALA A 279 10.55 16.09 -0.35
CA ALA A 279 11.09 15.16 0.64
C ALA A 279 11.29 13.74 0.11
N SER A 280 10.71 13.44 -1.05
CA SER A 280 10.87 12.25 -1.87
C SER A 280 10.74 12.68 -3.35
N ASP A 281 11.12 11.81 -4.28
CA ASP A 281 10.84 11.97 -5.72
C ASP A 281 9.39 11.64 -6.08
N HIS A 282 8.66 11.01 -5.16
CA HIS A 282 7.21 10.84 -5.18
C HIS A 282 6.47 11.82 -4.28
N GLN A 283 5.20 12.05 -4.60
CA GLN A 283 4.27 12.84 -3.80
C GLN A 283 3.36 11.97 -2.95
N PRO A 284 3.15 12.32 -1.67
CA PRO A 284 2.25 11.57 -0.81
C PRO A 284 0.80 11.78 -1.22
N VAL A 285 0.01 10.72 -1.08
CA VAL A 285 -1.44 10.72 -1.32
C VAL A 285 -2.16 10.57 0.02
N PHE A 286 -3.05 11.49 0.33
CA PHE A 286 -3.92 11.48 1.50
C PHE A 286 -5.33 11.04 1.10
N ILE A 287 -5.98 10.22 1.92
CA ILE A 287 -7.40 9.89 1.82
C ILE A 287 -8.10 10.02 3.19
N GLU A 288 -9.33 10.54 3.16
CA GLU A 288 -10.24 10.58 4.31
C GLU A 288 -11.52 9.79 4.02
N LEU A 289 -11.83 8.87 4.93
CA LEU A 289 -13.09 8.12 4.93
C LEU A 289 -13.88 8.41 6.21
N THR A 290 -15.19 8.63 6.08
CA THR A 290 -16.11 8.81 7.23
C THR A 290 -17.30 7.88 7.09
N ALA A 291 -17.99 7.58 8.19
CA ALA A 291 -19.31 6.94 8.14
C ALA A 291 -20.30 7.70 7.23
#